data_AF-A0A2N3H1S5-F1
#
_entry.id   AF-A0A2N3H1S5-F1
#
_cell.length_a   1.000
_cell.length_b   1.000
_cell.length_c   1.000
_cell.angle_alpha   90.00
_cell.angle_beta   90.00
_cell.angle_gamma   90.00
#
_symmetry.space_group_name_H-M   'P 1'
#
loop_
_entity.id
_entity.type
_entity.pdbx_description
1 polymer ?
#
loop_
_entity_poly.entity_id
_entity_poly.type
_entity_poly.pdbx_seq_one_letter_code
_entity_poly.pdbx_strand_id
1 'polypeptide(L)'
;MTQGVTIALIVVVALLAVAGLVVAGIFLWRRTVRRYVVTLIGKREGVQAALKTVESLVGTLAKATDGELVAFALDASAEERKTLEEVAQQMAILSDELATMPLPKHLYDAANELADAAKELMRQTGGLTGKEGVEALDALGEVDLGRVRTHVDEGVRLLGEQAERYDVDDTAVYGGGLYI
;
A
#
# COMPACT_ATOMS: atom_id res chain seq x y z
N MET A 1 -32.94 53.41 10.37
CA MET A 1 -31.62 52.74 10.46
C MET A 1 -30.62 53.57 9.70
N THR A 2 -29.52 53.97 10.34
CA THR A 2 -28.45 54.75 9.69
C THR A 2 -27.67 53.86 8.73
N GLN A 3 -27.24 54.39 7.58
CA GLN A 3 -26.48 53.64 6.57
C GLN A 3 -25.26 52.90 7.15
N GLY A 4 -24.65 53.45 8.21
CA GLY A 4 -23.56 52.79 8.94
C GLY A 4 -23.94 51.45 9.60
N VAL A 5 -25.17 51.30 10.11
CA VAL A 5 -25.65 50.03 10.69
C VAL A 5 -25.87 48.98 9.60
N THR A 6 -26.40 49.39 8.45
CA THR A 6 -26.60 48.49 7.30
C THR A 6 -25.26 48.00 6.74
N ILE A 7 -24.28 48.89 6.57
CA ILE A 7 -22.94 48.52 6.11
C ILE A 7 -22.26 47.58 7.12
N ALA A 8 -22.35 47.88 8.43
CA ALA A 8 -21.78 47.03 9.46
C ALA A 8 -22.39 45.61 9.44
N LEU A 9 -23.72 45.49 9.27
CA LEU A 9 -24.39 44.20 9.15
C LEU A 9 -23.92 43.40 7.92
N ILE A 10 -23.80 44.06 6.75
CA ILE A 10 -23.31 43.40 5.53
C ILE A 10 -21.88 42.88 5.73
N VAL A 11 -20.99 43.69 6.34
CA VAL A 11 -19.62 43.28 6.61
C VAL A 11 -19.56 42.09 7.57
N VAL A 12 -20.36 42.10 8.64
CA VAL A 12 -20.41 40.98 9.60
C VAL A 12 -20.92 39.70 8.92
N VAL A 13 -21.98 39.77 8.12
CA VAL A 13 -22.51 38.61 7.39
C VAL A 13 -21.49 38.08 6.38
N ALA A 14 -20.80 38.96 5.66
CA ALA A 14 -19.75 38.56 4.72
C ALA A 14 -18.58 37.86 5.44
N LEU A 15 -18.13 38.38 6.58
CA LEU A 15 -17.08 37.75 7.38
C LEU A 15 -17.50 36.37 7.90
N LEU A 16 -18.74 36.23 8.39
CA LEU A 16 -19.28 34.95 8.84
C LEU A 16 -19.39 33.94 7.69
N ALA A 17 -19.81 34.38 6.50
CA ALA A 17 -19.87 33.52 5.31
C ALA A 17 -18.47 33.03 4.88
N VAL A 18 -17.48 33.93 4.86
CA VAL A 18 -16.08 33.58 4.55
C VAL A 18 -15.52 32.61 5.59
N ALA A 19 -15.73 32.89 6.89
CA ALA A 19 -15.30 32.00 7.96
C ALA A 19 -15.96 30.61 7.83
N GLY A 20 -17.25 30.56 7.53
CA GLY A 20 -17.98 29.32 7.27
C GLY A 20 -17.40 28.51 6.11
N LEU A 21 -17.09 29.17 4.98
CA LEU A 21 -16.47 28.52 3.82
C LEU A 21 -15.08 27.96 4.14
N VAL A 22 -14.28 28.70 4.90
CA VAL A 22 -12.94 28.24 5.33
C VAL A 22 -13.05 26.99 6.20
N VAL A 23 -13.94 27.00 7.20
CA VAL A 23 -14.15 25.84 8.09
C VAL A 23 -14.66 24.63 7.29
N ALA A 24 -15.62 24.83 6.39
CA ALA A 24 -16.14 23.77 5.53
C ALA A 24 -15.03 23.19 4.62
N GLY A 25 -14.18 24.05 4.05
CA GLY A 25 -13.04 23.64 3.23
C GLY A 25 -12.04 22.79 4.00
N ILE A 26 -11.68 23.19 5.23
CA ILE A 26 -10.78 22.42 6.10
C ILE A 26 -11.38 21.07 6.45
N PHE A 27 -12.68 21.02 6.76
CA PHE A 27 -13.38 19.78 7.09
C PHE A 27 -13.40 18.81 5.90
N LEU A 28 -13.75 19.29 4.70
CA LEU A 28 -13.73 18.48 3.48
C LEU A 28 -12.32 17.98 3.16
N TRP A 29 -11.31 18.84 3.31
CA TRP A 29 -9.91 18.44 3.12
C TRP A 29 -9.51 17.31 4.07
N ARG A 30 -9.77 17.46 5.37
CA ARG A 30 -9.49 16.41 6.37
C ARG A 30 -10.20 15.10 6.04
N ARG A 31 -11.48 15.16 5.64
CA ARG A 31 -12.24 13.97 5.23
C ARG A 31 -11.63 13.28 4.01
N THR A 32 -11.17 14.05 3.03
CA THR A 32 -10.52 13.53 1.83
C THR A 32 -9.18 12.87 2.17
N VAL A 33 -8.33 13.51 2.98
CA VAL A 33 -7.05 12.92 3.41
C VAL A 33 -7.27 11.63 4.19
N ARG A 34 -8.25 11.60 5.10
CA ARG A 34 -8.62 10.40 5.85
C ARG A 34 -8.98 9.22 4.95
N ARG A 35 -9.67 9.47 3.83
CA ARG A 35 -9.94 8.42 2.82
C ARG A 35 -8.66 7.87 2.19
N TYR A 36 -7.74 8.74 1.80
CA TYR A 36 -6.46 8.30 1.22
C TYR A 36 -5.64 7.47 2.21
N VAL A 37 -5.61 7.87 3.49
CA VAL A 37 -4.95 7.08 4.54
C VAL A 37 -5.57 5.69 4.65
N VAL A 38 -6.91 5.58 4.70
CA VAL A 38 -7.61 4.28 4.70
C VAL A 38 -7.29 3.46 3.46
N THR A 39 -7.27 4.08 2.28
CA THR A 39 -6.90 3.40 1.04
C THR A 39 -5.47 2.85 1.09
N LEU A 40 -4.52 3.65 1.59
CA LEU A 40 -3.13 3.22 1.75
C LEU A 40 -2.98 2.10 2.79
N ILE A 41 -3.80 2.08 3.85
CA ILE A 41 -3.82 0.96 4.82
C ILE A 41 -4.23 -0.34 4.12
N GLY A 42 -5.29 -0.32 3.29
CA GLY A 42 -5.67 -1.49 2.51
C GLY A 42 -4.59 -1.94 1.52
N LYS A 43 -3.88 -1.00 0.89
CA LYS A 43 -2.74 -1.34 0.02
C LYS A 43 -1.56 -1.93 0.80
N ARG A 44 -1.23 -1.37 1.97
CA ARG A 44 -0.22 -1.90 2.91
C ARG A 44 -0.49 -3.37 3.25
N GLU A 45 -1.73 -3.69 3.60
CA GLU A 45 -2.13 -5.06 3.92
C GLU A 45 -1.94 -6.01 2.73
N GLY A 46 -2.23 -5.55 1.51
CA GLY A 46 -1.95 -6.30 0.29
C GLY A 46 -0.46 -6.63 0.11
N VAL A 47 0.44 -5.65 0.30
CA VAL A 47 1.89 -5.86 0.24
C VAL A 47 2.36 -6.81 1.35
N GLN A 48 1.89 -6.62 2.57
CA GLN A 48 2.25 -7.46 3.72
C GLN A 48 1.80 -8.91 3.55
N ALA A 49 0.59 -9.13 3.04
CA ALA A 49 0.08 -10.46 2.75
C ALA A 49 0.93 -11.15 1.68
N ALA A 50 1.26 -10.44 0.60
CA ALA A 50 2.13 -10.96 -0.46
C ALA A 50 3.53 -11.31 0.07
N LEU A 51 4.16 -10.42 0.85
CA LEU A 51 5.45 -10.70 1.50
C LEU A 51 5.37 -11.96 2.36
N LYS A 52 4.36 -12.07 3.22
CA LYS A 52 4.17 -13.23 4.10
C LYS A 52 3.98 -14.54 3.32
N THR A 53 3.25 -14.50 2.20
CA THR A 53 3.08 -15.66 1.32
C THR A 53 4.43 -16.10 0.75
N VAL A 54 5.23 -15.16 0.24
CA VAL A 54 6.56 -15.46 -0.31
C VAL A 54 7.51 -15.97 0.77
N GLU A 55 7.52 -15.36 1.95
CA GLU A 55 8.32 -15.82 3.10
C GLU A 55 7.97 -17.24 3.51
N SER A 56 6.67 -17.57 3.56
CA SER A 56 6.19 -18.92 3.89
C SER A 56 6.62 -19.94 2.83
N LEU A 57 6.51 -19.58 1.55
CA LEU A 57 6.88 -20.44 0.43
C LEU A 57 8.39 -20.68 0.39
N VAL A 58 9.21 -19.64 0.48
CA VAL A 58 10.68 -19.75 0.55
C VAL A 58 11.09 -20.56 1.79
N GLY A 59 10.44 -20.33 2.93
CA GLY A 59 10.68 -21.11 4.15
C GLY A 59 10.30 -22.59 4.03
N THR A 60 9.35 -22.92 3.15
CA THR A 60 8.94 -24.31 2.84
C THR A 60 9.96 -24.95 1.90
N LEU A 61 10.35 -24.27 0.82
CA LEU A 61 11.38 -24.73 -0.12
C LEU A 61 12.74 -24.91 0.56
N ALA A 62 13.11 -24.05 1.52
CA ALA A 62 14.35 -24.17 2.28
C ALA A 62 14.41 -25.44 3.16
N LYS A 63 13.25 -26.04 3.47
CA LYS A 63 13.13 -27.30 4.24
C LYS A 63 12.75 -28.48 3.36
N ALA A 64 12.57 -28.25 2.06
CA ALA A 64 12.15 -29.25 1.12
C ALA A 64 13.28 -30.24 0.85
N THR A 65 12.90 -31.46 0.51
CA THR A 65 13.81 -32.51 0.06
C THR A 65 14.36 -32.18 -1.32
N ASP A 66 15.50 -32.78 -1.69
CA ASP A 66 16.10 -32.62 -3.03
C ASP A 66 15.10 -32.93 -4.15
N GLY A 67 14.22 -33.92 -3.95
CA GLY A 67 13.19 -34.28 -4.92
C GLY A 67 12.13 -33.19 -5.11
N GLU A 68 11.74 -32.50 -4.04
CA GLU A 68 10.79 -31.38 -4.08
C GLU A 68 11.43 -30.12 -4.69
N LEU A 69 12.70 -29.86 -4.41
CA LEU A 69 13.46 -28.78 -5.07
C LEU A 69 13.64 -29.04 -6.56
N VAL A 70 13.90 -30.29 -6.95
CA VAL A 70 13.94 -30.69 -8.36
C VAL A 70 12.56 -30.55 -9.01
N ALA A 71 11.48 -30.92 -8.33
CA ALA A 71 10.12 -30.71 -8.83
C ALA A 71 9.83 -29.21 -9.04
N PHE A 72 10.15 -28.36 -8.07
CA PHE A 72 10.04 -26.90 -8.21
C PHE A 72 10.83 -26.36 -9.40
N ALA A 73 12.05 -26.87 -9.62
CA ALA A 73 12.94 -26.42 -10.67
C ALA A 73 12.48 -26.86 -12.07
N LEU A 74 11.92 -28.07 -12.21
CA LEU A 74 11.61 -28.68 -13.50
C LEU A 74 10.12 -28.55 -13.89
N ASP A 75 9.22 -28.41 -12.91
CA ASP A 75 7.79 -28.28 -13.17
C ASP A 75 7.34 -26.83 -13.01
N ALA A 76 7.31 -26.09 -14.13
CA ALA A 76 6.78 -24.73 -14.16
C ALA A 76 5.30 -24.64 -13.73
N SER A 77 4.57 -25.75 -13.74
CA SER A 77 3.17 -25.82 -13.32
C SER A 77 2.97 -26.15 -11.84
N ALA A 78 4.07 -26.36 -11.08
CA ALA A 78 4.05 -26.56 -9.65
C ALA A 78 3.30 -25.42 -8.94
N GLU A 79 2.63 -25.74 -7.84
CA GLU A 79 1.77 -24.81 -7.11
C GLU A 79 2.56 -23.61 -6.57
N GLU A 80 3.78 -23.85 -6.10
CA GLU A 80 4.70 -22.82 -5.64
C GLU A 80 5.06 -21.84 -6.76
N ARG A 81 5.27 -22.34 -7.98
CA ARG A 81 5.63 -21.53 -9.15
C ARG A 81 4.47 -20.63 -9.56
N LYS A 82 3.25 -21.17 -9.60
CA LYS A 82 2.02 -20.41 -9.84
C LYS A 82 1.81 -19.33 -8.78
N THR A 83 1.99 -19.68 -7.50
CA THR A 83 1.84 -18.73 -6.39
C THR A 83 2.81 -17.56 -6.53
N LEU A 84 4.07 -17.81 -6.88
CA LEU A 84 5.07 -16.75 -7.08
C LEU A 84 4.74 -15.85 -8.28
N GLU A 85 4.21 -16.44 -9.36
CA GLU A 85 3.75 -15.70 -10.54
C GLU A 85 2.52 -14.82 -10.20
N GLU A 86 1.54 -15.35 -9.48
CA GLU A 86 0.36 -14.60 -9.03
C GLU A 86 0.77 -13.42 -8.14
N VAL A 87 1.70 -13.64 -7.19
CA VAL A 87 2.26 -12.57 -6.38
C VAL A 87 2.96 -11.53 -7.25
N ALA A 88 3.75 -11.95 -8.25
CA ALA A 88 4.44 -11.02 -9.14
C ALA A 88 3.44 -10.13 -9.88
N GLN A 89 2.40 -10.72 -10.47
CA GLN A 89 1.36 -9.99 -11.21
C GLN A 89 0.59 -9.03 -10.30
N GLN A 90 0.18 -9.48 -9.12
CA GLN A 90 -0.55 -8.66 -8.17
C GLN A 90 0.31 -7.47 -7.68
N MET A 91 1.59 -7.70 -7.41
CA MET A 91 2.50 -6.65 -6.95
C MET A 91 2.89 -5.68 -8.06
N ALA A 92 2.93 -6.11 -9.32
CA ALA A 92 3.09 -5.22 -10.47
C ALA A 92 1.95 -4.20 -10.55
N ILE A 93 0.70 -4.68 -10.47
CA ILE A 93 -0.50 -3.84 -10.48
C ILE A 93 -0.48 -2.89 -9.27
N LEU A 94 -0.20 -3.42 -8.08
CA LEU A 94 -0.22 -2.64 -6.86
C LEU A 94 0.86 -1.54 -6.84
N SER A 95 2.06 -1.85 -7.35
CA SER A 95 3.13 -0.86 -7.49
C SER A 95 2.74 0.28 -8.43
N ASP A 96 2.16 -0.04 -9.60
CA ASP A 96 1.70 0.97 -10.56
C ASP A 96 0.56 1.83 -10.00
N GLU A 97 -0.40 1.20 -9.32
CA GLU A 97 -1.50 1.91 -8.64
C GLU A 97 -0.99 2.88 -7.57
N LEU A 98 -0.01 2.46 -6.75
CA LEU A 98 0.58 3.31 -5.72
C LEU A 98 1.38 4.46 -6.32
N ALA A 99 2.12 4.21 -7.41
CA ALA A 99 2.94 5.22 -8.08
C ALA A 99 2.12 6.30 -8.80
N THR A 100 0.92 5.94 -9.30
CA THR A 100 0.06 6.84 -10.08
C THR A 100 -1.05 7.49 -9.24
N MET A 101 -1.18 7.11 -7.97
CA MET A 101 -2.26 7.62 -7.11
C MET A 101 -2.13 9.13 -6.88
N PRO A 102 -3.22 9.92 -7.09
CA PRO A 102 -3.20 11.36 -6.86
C PRO A 102 -3.30 11.67 -5.35
N LEU A 103 -2.19 11.45 -4.64
CA LEU A 103 -2.12 11.60 -3.19
C LEU A 103 -1.80 13.06 -2.79
N PRO A 104 -2.20 13.50 -1.59
CA PRO A 104 -1.60 14.64 -0.93
C PRO A 104 -0.09 14.41 -0.70
N LYS A 105 0.73 15.45 -0.90
CA LYS A 105 2.20 15.35 -0.81
C LYS A 105 2.74 14.68 0.47
N HIS A 106 2.07 14.90 1.61
CA HIS A 106 2.50 14.34 2.90
C HIS A 106 2.25 12.83 3.04
N LEU A 107 1.57 12.20 2.06
CA LEU A 107 1.37 10.75 1.98
C LEU A 107 2.30 10.10 0.92
N TYR A 108 3.07 10.88 0.16
CA TYR A 108 3.91 10.35 -0.91
C TYR A 108 4.98 9.40 -0.38
N ASP A 109 5.64 9.75 0.72
CA ASP A 109 6.72 8.92 1.26
C ASP A 109 6.20 7.53 1.65
N ALA A 110 5.05 7.46 2.35
CA ALA A 110 4.42 6.19 2.69
C ALA A 110 4.01 5.38 1.46
N ALA A 111 3.43 6.02 0.44
CA ALA A 111 3.03 5.35 -0.79
C ALA A 111 4.22 4.88 -1.62
N ASN A 112 5.31 5.65 -1.67
CA ASN A 112 6.53 5.30 -2.37
C ASN A 112 7.20 4.08 -1.73
N GLU A 113 7.32 4.04 -0.40
CA GLU A 113 7.89 2.88 0.31
C GLU A 113 7.07 1.61 0.06
N LEU A 114 5.73 1.70 0.08
CA LEU A 114 4.86 0.58 -0.27
C LEU A 114 4.98 0.18 -1.75
N ALA A 115 5.13 1.16 -2.66
CA ALA A 115 5.31 0.91 -4.09
C ALA A 115 6.65 0.25 -4.38
N ASP A 116 7.71 0.65 -3.69
CA ASP A 116 9.05 0.08 -3.79
C ASP A 116 9.09 -1.34 -3.21
N ALA A 117 8.41 -1.59 -2.08
CA ALA A 117 8.22 -2.94 -1.56
C ALA A 117 7.49 -3.85 -2.57
N ALA A 118 6.37 -3.38 -3.14
CA ALA A 118 5.63 -4.14 -4.15
C ALA A 118 6.47 -4.38 -5.41
N LYS A 119 7.17 -3.36 -5.91
CA LYS A 119 8.05 -3.46 -7.07
C LYS A 119 9.18 -4.46 -6.84
N GLU A 120 9.77 -4.46 -5.65
CA GLU A 120 10.85 -5.36 -5.30
C GLU A 120 10.34 -6.81 -5.17
N LEU A 121 9.16 -7.03 -4.55
CA LEU A 121 8.51 -8.34 -4.57
C LEU A 121 8.24 -8.82 -5.99
N MET A 122 7.61 -7.99 -6.83
CA MET A 122 7.34 -8.29 -8.23
C MET A 122 8.63 -8.69 -8.97
N ARG A 123 9.71 -7.92 -8.79
CA ARG A 123 10.99 -8.17 -9.45
C ARG A 123 11.59 -9.51 -9.01
N GLN A 124 11.56 -9.79 -7.72
CA GLN A 124 12.15 -11.02 -7.18
C GLN A 124 11.32 -12.24 -7.55
N THR A 125 10.00 -12.23 -7.35
CA THR A 125 9.14 -13.38 -7.66
C THR A 125 8.93 -13.57 -9.16
N GLY A 126 8.78 -12.48 -9.93
CA GLY A 126 8.69 -12.53 -11.39
C GLY A 126 10.01 -12.93 -12.07
N GLY A 127 11.14 -12.72 -11.38
CA GLY A 127 12.46 -13.17 -11.83
C GLY A 127 12.61 -14.70 -11.90
N LEU A 128 11.66 -15.45 -11.34
CA LEU A 128 11.60 -16.91 -11.44
C LEU A 128 10.77 -17.41 -12.63
N THR A 129 9.88 -16.57 -13.17
CA THR A 129 8.98 -16.95 -14.28
C THR A 129 9.79 -17.28 -15.54
N GLY A 130 9.49 -18.42 -16.15
CA GLY A 130 10.14 -18.87 -17.39
C GLY A 130 11.55 -19.44 -17.24
N LYS A 131 12.12 -19.47 -16.02
CA LYS A 131 13.39 -20.16 -15.72
C LYS A 131 13.15 -21.61 -15.31
N GLU A 132 14.00 -22.54 -15.70
CA GLU A 132 13.87 -23.96 -15.32
C GLU A 132 15.22 -24.54 -14.88
N GLY A 133 15.17 -25.66 -14.14
CA GLY A 133 16.35 -26.37 -13.66
C GLY A 133 17.22 -25.50 -12.76
N VAL A 134 18.53 -25.45 -13.05
CA VAL A 134 19.51 -24.72 -12.24
C VAL A 134 19.21 -23.21 -12.20
N GLU A 135 18.75 -22.63 -13.31
CA GLU A 135 18.46 -21.19 -13.38
C GLU A 135 17.32 -20.79 -12.44
N ALA A 136 16.34 -21.66 -12.22
CA ALA A 136 15.25 -21.43 -11.29
C ALA A 136 15.73 -21.48 -9.84
N LEU A 137 16.65 -22.41 -9.52
CA LEU A 137 17.25 -22.53 -8.19
C LEU A 137 18.21 -21.38 -7.88
N ASP A 138 19.00 -20.93 -8.86
CA ASP A 138 19.85 -19.75 -8.73
C ASP A 138 19.00 -18.49 -8.48
N ALA A 139 17.93 -18.31 -9.26
CA ALA A 139 17.00 -17.20 -9.08
C ALA A 139 16.32 -17.23 -7.70
N LEU A 140 16.00 -18.41 -7.18
CA LEU A 140 15.47 -18.58 -5.82
C LEU A 140 16.52 -18.18 -4.76
N GLY A 141 17.79 -18.50 -4.97
CA GLY A 141 18.89 -18.10 -4.10
C GLY A 141 19.19 -16.59 -4.09
N GLU A 142 18.79 -15.87 -5.14
CA GLU A 142 18.93 -14.42 -5.25
C GLU A 142 17.77 -13.63 -4.59
N VAL A 143 16.74 -14.32 -4.09
CA VAL A 143 15.60 -13.68 -3.41
C VAL A 143 16.06 -13.06 -2.08
N ASP A 144 15.93 -11.74 -1.97
CA ASP A 144 16.25 -10.96 -0.76
C ASP A 144 14.99 -10.32 -0.18
N LEU A 145 14.30 -11.07 0.67
CA LEU A 145 13.10 -10.60 1.37
C LEU A 145 13.44 -9.60 2.48
N GLY A 146 14.70 -9.49 2.91
CA GLY A 146 15.13 -8.53 3.92
C GLY A 146 14.99 -7.08 3.43
N ARG A 147 15.34 -6.85 2.17
CA ARG A 147 15.15 -5.54 1.53
C ARG A 147 13.68 -5.17 1.38
N VAL A 148 12.84 -6.12 0.95
CA VAL A 148 11.38 -5.90 0.87
C VAL A 148 10.82 -5.54 2.24
N ARG A 149 11.18 -6.29 3.29
CA ARG A 149 10.72 -6.05 4.64
C ARG A 149 11.08 -4.65 5.14
N THR A 150 12.27 -4.17 4.81
CA THR A 150 12.71 -2.81 5.16
C THR A 150 11.77 -1.74 4.59
N HIS A 151 11.41 -1.86 3.30
CA HIS A 151 10.45 -0.95 2.67
C HIS A 151 9.04 -1.06 3.26
N VAL A 152 8.58 -2.28 3.55
CA VAL A 152 7.29 -2.51 4.22
C VAL A 152 7.26 -1.86 5.60
N ASP A 153 8.28 -2.09 6.43
CA ASP A 153 8.34 -1.57 7.79
C ASP A 153 8.38 -0.04 7.82
N GLU A 154 9.15 0.57 6.91
CA GLU A 154 9.22 2.02 6.77
C GLU A 154 7.89 2.61 6.26
N GLY A 155 7.28 1.99 5.26
CA GLY A 155 5.95 2.37 4.77
C GLY A 155 4.88 2.26 5.86
N VAL A 156 4.92 1.21 6.69
CA VAL A 156 4.03 1.03 7.85
C VAL A 156 4.24 2.15 8.86
N ARG A 157 5.49 2.48 9.19
CA ARG A 157 5.84 3.54 10.14
C ARG A 157 5.31 4.90 9.66
N LEU A 158 5.63 5.28 8.43
CA LEU A 158 5.19 6.54 7.82
C LEU A 158 3.67 6.63 7.74
N LEU A 159 2.99 5.54 7.35
CA LEU A 159 1.54 5.51 7.29
C LEU A 159 0.90 5.60 8.68
N GLY A 160 1.50 4.96 9.69
CA GLY A 160 1.06 5.03 11.09
C GLY A 160 1.07 6.47 11.63
N GLU A 161 2.12 7.24 11.35
CA GLU A 161 2.19 8.67 11.73
C GLU A 161 1.06 9.50 11.11
N GLN A 162 0.67 9.18 9.87
CA GLN A 162 -0.42 9.88 9.19
C GLN A 162 -1.79 9.40 9.70
N ALA A 163 -1.94 8.11 10.00
CA ALA A 163 -3.15 7.57 10.61
C ALA A 163 -3.43 8.22 11.96
N GLU A 164 -2.41 8.35 12.82
CA GLU A 164 -2.53 9.06 14.11
C GLU A 164 -2.90 10.54 13.91
N ARG A 165 -2.21 11.23 13.00
CA ARG A 165 -2.47 12.65 12.71
C ARG A 165 -3.91 12.93 12.26
N TYR A 166 -4.53 11.98 11.56
CA TYR A 166 -5.88 12.12 11.00
C TYR A 166 -6.94 11.30 11.75
N ASP A 167 -6.60 10.76 12.93
CA ASP A 167 -7.50 9.98 13.80
C ASP A 167 -8.15 8.80 13.04
N VAL A 168 -7.32 8.05 12.31
CA VAL A 168 -7.71 6.87 11.54
C VAL A 168 -7.31 5.63 12.33
N ASP A 169 -8.30 4.94 12.88
CA ASP A 169 -8.09 3.68 13.60
C ASP A 169 -8.09 2.51 12.60
N ASP A 170 -7.11 1.59 12.70
CA ASP A 170 -6.99 0.42 11.82
C ASP A 170 -8.25 -0.46 11.90
N THR A 171 -8.95 -0.46 13.05
CA THR A 171 -10.22 -1.19 13.23
C THR A 171 -11.40 -0.59 12.43
N ALA A 172 -11.35 0.70 12.06
CA ALA A 172 -12.38 1.32 11.24
C ALA A 172 -12.34 0.86 9.78
N VAL A 173 -11.21 0.32 9.32
CA VAL A 173 -11.02 -0.19 7.95
C VAL A 173 -11.82 -1.48 7.72
N TYR A 174 -12.01 -2.30 8.78
CA TYR A 174 -12.78 -3.54 8.73
C TYR A 174 -14.29 -3.37 8.99
N GLY A 175 -14.73 -2.21 9.50
CA GLY A 175 -16.14 -1.92 9.79
C GLY A 175 -16.86 -1.05 8.75
N GLY A 176 -16.13 -0.46 7.79
CA GLY A 176 -16.65 0.56 6.87
C GLY A 176 -17.48 0.05 5.68
N GLY A 177 -17.62 -1.27 5.50
CA GLY A 177 -18.33 -1.88 4.37
C GLY A 177 -19.85 -2.04 4.54
N LEU A 178 -20.44 -1.64 5.69
CA LEU A 178 -21.86 -1.90 6.00
C LEU A 178 -22.74 -0.64 6.11
N TYR A 179 -22.21 0.55 5.82
CA TYR A 179 -23.01 1.78 5.85
C TYR A 179 -22.69 2.72 4.69
N ILE A 180 -23.08 2.31 3.49
CA ILE A 180 -23.47 3.24 2.41
C ILE A 180 -24.78 2.73 1.82
#